data_AF-A0A257L239-F1
#
_entry.id   AF-A0A257L239-F1
#
_cell.length_a   1.000
_cell.length_b   1.000
_cell.length_c   1.000
_cell.angle_alpha   90.00
_cell.angle_beta   90.00
_cell.angle_gamma   90.00
#
_symmetry.space_group_name_H-M   'P 1'
#
loop_
_entity.id
_entity.type
_entity.pdbx_description
1 polymer ?
#
loop_
_entity_poly.entity_id
_entity_poly.type
_entity_poly.pdbx_seq_one_letter_code
_entity_poly.pdbx_strand_id
1 'polypeptide(L)'
;MVMMATILISSLNLYGQEKDQEFSQSLENGRLVNEGFNRCTNYVNAWMKYADPKSGLIPRNITDSKDFWNAWDAAADNYPYMVLTSSILMPDFFKGKALEMLKTEQQITPRIGKLPDTYSFSKEGFKNNQIDTSQIIFGSAEYMKDGLIPLTEWLGRSPWSDRMIEILDDLPKLTKIAQNIQGDFYGNSATVEVNGDLMQVLARMYWFTGKRAYLDWAIEIADNYLNEKNLPTVALDHLRIRDHGCEIISGLCEVYIACSYAEPEKRKQWRPLIHSMLDRILEVGRNEDGLFYDEVNPQNGKILSKRLADNFGYTLNAYWFIAQMDAKPIYRDAVIKALSSLNEKFRNHNWEGNADGYADAIEGTLNLYNREQIPSVKDWLDSEIKVLWKFQKADGMIEGWHGDGNFARTTIMYCLWKTQGIVPMDWQKDLNLGAIRTSNGLKITLATADGWKGQLKFDEQRHKTKMNYPADYPRINQFQEWFTVDSNKKYSIKNVNTNKISMVSGKKLSKGWKVEVKPGEILYLELIDTNP
;
A
#
# COMPACT_ATOMS: atom_id res chain seq x y z
N MET A 1 31.58 46.62 -36.83
CA MET A 1 32.11 45.61 -35.89
C MET A 1 31.39 45.81 -34.57
N VAL A 2 30.33 45.03 -34.30
CA VAL A 2 29.66 44.77 -32.99
C VAL A 2 28.30 44.15 -33.34
N MET A 3 28.25 42.82 -33.44
CA MET A 3 27.01 42.04 -33.32
C MET A 3 27.39 40.56 -33.11
N MET A 4 27.99 40.23 -31.96
CA MET A 4 28.34 38.84 -31.64
C MET A 4 28.56 38.65 -30.13
N ALA A 5 27.60 39.05 -29.29
CA ALA A 5 27.72 38.88 -27.83
C ALA A 5 26.49 38.29 -27.12
N THR A 6 25.38 38.02 -27.82
CA THR A 6 24.12 37.65 -27.13
C THR A 6 23.72 36.18 -27.25
N ILE A 7 24.51 35.31 -27.90
CA ILE A 7 24.16 33.88 -28.10
C ILE A 7 24.95 32.94 -27.16
N LEU A 8 25.98 33.42 -26.47
CA LEU A 8 26.81 32.56 -25.60
C LEU A 8 26.31 32.41 -24.15
N ILE A 9 25.40 33.26 -23.68
CA ILE A 9 24.92 33.20 -22.27
C ILE A 9 23.77 32.19 -22.10
N SER A 10 22.99 31.91 -23.15
CA SER A 10 21.91 30.92 -23.10
C SER A 10 22.42 29.47 -23.14
N SER A 11 23.52 29.19 -23.85
CA SER A 11 24.10 27.84 -23.95
C SER A 11 24.88 27.43 -22.70
N LEU A 12 25.47 28.37 -21.96
CA LEU A 12 26.17 28.11 -20.69
C LEU A 12 25.22 27.74 -19.54
N ASN A 13 23.99 28.27 -19.52
CA ASN A 13 22.98 27.90 -18.53
C ASN A 13 22.35 26.53 -18.79
N LEU A 14 22.17 26.15 -20.06
CA LEU A 14 21.71 24.80 -20.43
C LEU A 14 22.77 23.72 -20.12
N TYR A 15 24.05 23.99 -20.34
CA TYR A 15 25.14 23.07 -20.00
C TYR A 15 25.45 22.97 -18.49
N GLY A 16 25.10 23.99 -17.70
CA GLY A 16 25.24 23.97 -16.23
C GLY A 16 24.16 23.15 -15.53
N GLN A 17 22.98 23.01 -16.13
CA GLN A 17 21.83 22.28 -15.57
C GLN A 17 21.95 20.76 -15.71
N GLU A 18 22.63 20.25 -16.75
CA GLU A 18 23.02 18.83 -16.85
C GLU A 18 24.04 18.39 -15.77
N LYS A 19 24.66 19.33 -15.04
CA LYS A 19 25.60 19.02 -13.95
C LYS A 19 24.96 18.94 -12.56
N ASP A 20 23.69 19.32 -12.41
CA ASP A 20 22.99 19.17 -11.14
C ASP A 20 22.56 17.70 -10.97
N GLN A 21 23.37 16.95 -10.21
CA GLN A 21 23.15 15.51 -9.98
C GLN A 21 21.74 15.21 -9.45
N GLU A 22 21.14 16.13 -8.69
CA GLU A 22 19.81 15.97 -8.13
C GLU A 22 18.71 16.07 -9.20
N PHE A 23 18.84 17.00 -10.14
CA PHE A 23 17.93 17.08 -11.28
C PHE A 23 18.14 15.92 -12.27
N SER A 24 19.37 15.46 -12.45
CA SER A 24 19.65 14.25 -13.25
C SER A 24 18.99 13.00 -12.64
N GLN A 25 19.07 12.84 -11.33
CA GLN A 25 18.37 11.74 -10.64
C GLN A 25 16.84 11.90 -10.69
N SER A 26 16.34 13.12 -10.56
CA SER A 26 14.91 13.42 -10.72
C SER A 26 14.42 13.05 -12.13
N LEU A 27 15.19 13.35 -13.17
CA LEU A 27 14.85 12.99 -14.54
C LEU A 27 14.82 11.47 -14.76
N GLU A 28 15.77 10.73 -14.18
CA GLU A 28 15.78 9.27 -14.21
C GLU A 28 14.58 8.67 -13.46
N ASN A 29 14.24 9.24 -12.30
CA ASN A 29 13.02 8.90 -11.57
C ASN A 29 11.79 9.11 -12.47
N GLY A 30 11.76 10.17 -13.27
CA GLY A 30 10.66 10.45 -14.20
C GLY A 30 10.46 9.38 -15.28
N ARG A 31 11.54 8.77 -15.77
CA ARG A 31 11.47 7.65 -16.72
C ARG A 31 10.89 6.40 -16.08
N LEU A 32 11.31 6.10 -14.86
CA LEU A 32 10.81 4.96 -14.09
C LEU A 32 9.31 5.14 -13.76
N VAL A 33 8.88 6.35 -13.41
CA VAL A 33 7.47 6.68 -13.19
C VAL A 33 6.65 6.54 -14.46
N ASN A 34 7.18 7.01 -15.60
CA ASN A 34 6.54 6.83 -16.89
C ASN A 34 6.29 5.36 -17.21
N GLU A 35 7.32 4.52 -17.07
CA GLU A 35 7.19 3.07 -17.27
C GLU A 35 6.15 2.48 -16.32
N GLY A 36 6.29 2.68 -15.00
CA GLY A 36 5.41 2.10 -14.00
C GLY A 36 3.93 2.49 -14.15
N PHE A 37 3.62 3.78 -14.33
CA PHE A 37 2.24 4.23 -14.51
C PHE A 37 1.60 3.74 -15.81
N ASN A 38 2.38 3.64 -16.90
CA ASN A 38 1.88 3.03 -18.14
C ASN A 38 1.61 1.53 -17.97
N ARG A 39 2.45 0.82 -17.21
CA ARG A 39 2.21 -0.60 -16.86
C ARG A 39 0.93 -0.77 -16.05
N CYS A 40 0.65 0.08 -15.06
CA CYS A 40 -0.60 0.03 -14.31
C CYS A 40 -1.83 0.30 -15.20
N THR A 41 -1.74 1.28 -16.11
CA THR A 41 -2.82 1.57 -17.06
C THR A 41 -3.09 0.38 -18.01
N ASN A 42 -2.02 -0.29 -18.48
CA ASN A 42 -2.13 -1.49 -19.31
C ASN A 42 -2.77 -2.66 -18.55
N TYR A 43 -2.45 -2.82 -17.25
CA TYR A 43 -3.07 -3.81 -16.37
C TYR A 43 -4.59 -3.64 -16.30
N VAL A 44 -5.07 -2.42 -16.02
CA VAL A 44 -6.52 -2.14 -15.97
C VAL A 44 -7.19 -2.47 -17.30
N ASN A 45 -6.59 -2.01 -18.40
CA ASN A 45 -7.11 -2.26 -19.75
C ASN A 45 -7.11 -3.77 -20.11
N ALA A 46 -6.14 -4.54 -19.63
CA ALA A 46 -6.07 -5.97 -19.88
C ALA A 46 -7.18 -6.72 -19.14
N TRP A 47 -7.38 -6.44 -17.85
CA TRP A 47 -8.43 -7.07 -17.03
C TRP A 47 -9.83 -6.75 -17.51
N MET A 48 -10.07 -5.52 -17.99
CA MET A 48 -11.39 -5.14 -18.50
C MET A 48 -11.84 -5.92 -19.74
N LYS A 49 -10.92 -6.57 -20.48
CA LYS A 49 -11.29 -7.47 -21.57
C LYS A 49 -12.00 -8.74 -21.09
N TYR A 50 -11.84 -9.08 -19.81
CA TYR A 50 -12.40 -10.27 -19.18
C TYR A 50 -13.57 -9.96 -18.24
N ALA A 51 -14.00 -8.70 -18.15
CA ALA A 51 -15.19 -8.35 -17.39
C ALA A 51 -16.41 -9.07 -17.95
N ASP A 52 -17.21 -9.67 -17.06
CA ASP A 52 -18.47 -10.31 -17.43
C ASP A 52 -19.40 -9.26 -18.07
N PRO A 53 -19.93 -9.50 -19.29
CA PRO A 53 -20.67 -8.47 -20.01
C PRO A 53 -22.00 -8.06 -19.36
N LYS A 54 -22.56 -8.89 -18.46
CA LYS A 54 -23.83 -8.61 -17.80
C LYS A 54 -23.65 -7.80 -16.52
N SER A 55 -22.76 -8.25 -15.64
CA SER A 55 -22.48 -7.60 -14.35
C SER A 55 -21.41 -6.52 -14.44
N GLY A 56 -20.52 -6.58 -15.44
CA GLY A 56 -19.35 -5.72 -15.53
C GLY A 56 -18.25 -6.04 -14.51
N LEU A 57 -18.43 -7.07 -13.68
CA LEU A 57 -17.43 -7.52 -12.70
C LEU A 57 -16.35 -8.37 -13.38
N ILE A 58 -15.15 -8.40 -12.80
CA ILE A 58 -14.04 -9.23 -13.29
C ILE A 58 -14.03 -10.61 -12.61
N PRO A 59 -13.57 -11.67 -13.27
CA PRO A 59 -13.46 -12.98 -12.63
C PRO A 59 -12.30 -13.03 -11.64
N ARG A 60 -12.34 -14.02 -10.73
CA ARG A 60 -11.22 -14.36 -9.83
C ARG A 60 -9.91 -14.65 -10.57
N ASN A 61 -9.99 -15.35 -11.70
CA ASN A 61 -8.85 -15.58 -12.60
C ASN A 61 -9.35 -15.75 -14.05
N ILE A 62 -8.45 -15.71 -15.03
CA ILE A 62 -8.80 -15.87 -16.45
C ILE A 62 -8.70 -17.31 -16.95
N THR A 63 -8.39 -18.26 -16.06
CA THR A 63 -8.23 -19.69 -16.35
C THR A 63 -9.35 -20.52 -15.69
N ASP A 64 -9.06 -21.22 -14.60
CA ASP A 64 -9.93 -22.28 -14.03
C ASP A 64 -11.08 -21.75 -13.16
N SER A 65 -11.09 -20.45 -12.86
CA SER A 65 -12.07 -19.72 -12.02
C SER A 65 -12.60 -18.46 -12.73
N LYS A 66 -12.81 -18.55 -14.05
CA LYS A 66 -13.33 -17.47 -14.90
C LYS A 66 -14.81 -17.13 -14.73
N ASP A 67 -15.55 -17.93 -13.96
CA ASP A 67 -17.02 -17.85 -13.88
C ASP A 67 -17.54 -17.13 -12.63
N PHE A 68 -16.68 -16.57 -11.78
CA PHE A 68 -17.17 -15.96 -10.54
C PHE A 68 -16.33 -14.81 -10.03
N TRP A 69 -17.01 -13.95 -9.28
CA TRP A 69 -16.48 -12.91 -8.42
C TRP A 69 -16.61 -13.33 -6.96
N ASN A 70 -15.58 -13.12 -6.15
CA ASN A 70 -15.61 -13.34 -4.71
C ASN A 70 -14.87 -12.25 -3.95
N ALA A 71 -15.12 -12.21 -2.64
CA ALA A 71 -14.67 -11.12 -1.78
C ALA A 71 -13.17 -11.18 -1.44
N TRP A 72 -12.62 -12.35 -1.09
CA TRP A 72 -11.22 -12.48 -0.66
C TRP A 72 -10.20 -12.57 -1.80
N ASP A 73 -10.61 -12.53 -3.07
CA ASP A 73 -9.65 -12.53 -4.19
C ASP A 73 -9.97 -11.38 -5.16
N ALA A 74 -11.08 -11.47 -5.92
CA ALA A 74 -11.40 -10.45 -6.93
C ALA A 74 -11.66 -9.07 -6.30
N ALA A 75 -12.40 -9.05 -5.19
CA ALA A 75 -12.72 -7.82 -4.47
C ALA A 75 -11.59 -7.34 -3.56
N ALA A 76 -10.72 -8.22 -3.05
CA ALA A 76 -9.61 -7.88 -2.17
C ALA A 76 -8.36 -7.45 -2.96
N ASP A 77 -7.96 -8.25 -3.95
CA ASP A 77 -6.60 -8.17 -4.53
C ASP A 77 -6.53 -7.68 -5.96
N ASN A 78 -7.66 -7.45 -6.63
CA ASN A 78 -7.65 -7.04 -8.03
C ASN A 78 -8.43 -5.75 -8.26
N TYR A 79 -9.75 -5.79 -8.13
CA TYR A 79 -10.60 -4.64 -8.38
C TYR A 79 -10.19 -3.36 -7.62
N PRO A 80 -9.85 -3.40 -6.32
CA PRO A 80 -9.41 -2.21 -5.59
C PRO A 80 -8.19 -1.54 -6.21
N TYR A 81 -7.27 -2.31 -6.79
CA TYR A 81 -6.08 -1.74 -7.41
C TYR A 81 -6.34 -1.24 -8.83
N MET A 82 -7.41 -1.71 -9.49
CA MET A 82 -7.97 -1.02 -10.66
C MET A 82 -8.58 0.34 -10.27
N VAL A 83 -9.31 0.40 -9.15
CA VAL A 83 -9.87 1.66 -8.60
C VAL A 83 -8.73 2.62 -8.26
N LEU A 84 -7.71 2.16 -7.53
CA LEU A 84 -6.58 2.98 -7.15
C LEU A 84 -5.83 3.51 -8.38
N THR A 85 -5.47 2.62 -9.31
CA THR A 85 -4.80 2.98 -10.58
C THR A 85 -5.58 4.06 -11.30
N SER A 86 -6.89 3.85 -11.48
CA SER A 86 -7.73 4.77 -12.22
C SER A 86 -7.93 6.11 -11.49
N SER A 87 -7.93 6.11 -10.15
CA SER A 87 -8.03 7.36 -9.36
C SER A 87 -6.86 8.32 -9.60
N ILE A 88 -5.73 7.81 -10.06
CA ILE A 88 -4.51 8.56 -10.36
C ILE A 88 -4.40 8.82 -11.88
N LEU A 89 -4.63 7.78 -12.69
CA LEU A 89 -4.19 7.76 -14.10
C LEU A 89 -5.33 7.72 -15.12
N MET A 90 -6.55 7.35 -14.71
CA MET A 90 -7.68 7.11 -15.63
C MET A 90 -8.98 7.73 -15.08
N PRO A 91 -9.09 9.07 -15.03
CA PRO A 91 -10.17 9.75 -14.32
C PRO A 91 -11.58 9.40 -14.83
N ASP A 92 -11.73 9.12 -16.12
CA ASP A 92 -13.03 8.73 -16.70
C ASP A 92 -13.42 7.30 -16.29
N PHE A 93 -12.46 6.37 -16.27
CA PHE A 93 -12.69 5.02 -15.76
C PHE A 93 -13.06 5.06 -14.26
N PHE A 94 -12.34 5.86 -13.48
CA PHE A 94 -12.56 6.00 -12.03
C PHE A 94 -13.96 6.54 -11.71
N LYS A 95 -14.40 7.59 -12.40
CA LYS A 95 -15.72 8.22 -12.18
C LYS A 95 -16.88 7.43 -12.79
N GLY A 96 -16.61 6.62 -13.80
CA GLY A 96 -17.58 5.77 -14.48
C GLY A 96 -17.46 4.32 -14.06
N LYS A 97 -16.72 3.54 -14.86
CA LYS A 97 -16.71 2.06 -14.80
C LYS A 97 -16.34 1.50 -13.43
N ALA A 98 -15.35 2.07 -12.75
CA ALA A 98 -14.97 1.64 -11.40
C ALA A 98 -16.15 1.78 -10.42
N LEU A 99 -16.84 2.92 -10.43
CA LEU A 99 -18.00 3.14 -9.58
C LEU A 99 -19.20 2.26 -9.95
N GLU A 100 -19.41 1.97 -11.24
CA GLU A 100 -20.43 1.02 -11.71
C GLU A 100 -20.17 -0.41 -11.21
N MET A 101 -18.91 -0.84 -11.22
CA MET A 101 -18.50 -2.14 -10.66
C MET A 101 -18.81 -2.21 -9.17
N LEU A 102 -18.49 -1.16 -8.38
CA LEU A 102 -18.85 -1.09 -6.95
C LEU A 102 -20.35 -1.26 -6.73
N LYS A 103 -21.16 -0.49 -7.48
CA LYS A 103 -22.63 -0.54 -7.36
C LYS A 103 -23.18 -1.91 -7.71
N THR A 104 -22.60 -2.56 -8.72
CA THR A 104 -23.03 -3.89 -9.15
C THR A 104 -22.64 -4.93 -8.10
N GLU A 105 -21.42 -4.88 -7.58
CA GLU A 105 -20.97 -5.71 -6.45
C GLU A 105 -21.96 -5.59 -5.28
N GLN A 106 -22.23 -4.36 -4.83
CA GLN A 106 -23.18 -4.07 -3.75
C GLN A 106 -24.61 -4.56 -3.99
N GLN A 107 -25.00 -4.80 -5.25
CA GLN A 107 -26.33 -5.27 -5.60
C GLN A 107 -26.42 -6.79 -5.60
N ILE A 108 -25.39 -7.49 -6.07
CA ILE A 108 -25.49 -8.91 -6.43
C ILE A 108 -24.70 -9.85 -5.53
N THR A 109 -23.74 -9.34 -4.74
CA THR A 109 -22.95 -10.14 -3.81
C THR A 109 -23.51 -10.23 -2.40
N PRO A 110 -24.31 -9.28 -1.85
CA PRO A 110 -24.73 -9.41 -0.45
C PRO A 110 -25.63 -10.62 -0.20
N ARG A 111 -25.21 -11.51 0.70
CA ARG A 111 -25.96 -12.72 1.08
C ARG A 111 -26.63 -12.62 2.45
N ILE A 112 -25.95 -11.99 3.41
CA ILE A 112 -26.43 -11.78 4.78
C ILE A 112 -26.26 -10.30 5.11
N GLY A 113 -27.36 -9.56 5.14
CA GLY A 113 -27.28 -8.10 5.24
C GLY A 113 -26.49 -7.52 4.07
N LYS A 114 -25.38 -6.83 4.37
CA LYS A 114 -24.43 -6.24 3.41
C LYS A 114 -23.19 -7.10 3.18
N LEU A 115 -23.07 -8.27 3.82
CA LEU A 115 -21.90 -9.12 3.71
C LEU A 115 -21.84 -9.84 2.36
N PRO A 116 -20.74 -9.69 1.60
CA PRO A 116 -20.61 -10.27 0.27
C PRO A 116 -20.37 -11.79 0.31
N ASP A 117 -20.96 -12.49 -0.64
CA ASP A 117 -20.73 -13.90 -0.97
C ASP A 117 -20.28 -14.01 -2.43
N THR A 118 -19.89 -15.21 -2.85
CA THR A 118 -19.40 -15.48 -4.20
C THR A 118 -20.53 -15.50 -5.22
N TYR A 119 -20.44 -14.62 -6.20
CA TYR A 119 -21.39 -14.51 -7.31
C TYR A 119 -20.86 -15.23 -8.55
N SER A 120 -21.65 -16.14 -9.12
CA SER A 120 -21.36 -16.84 -10.37
C SER A 120 -22.03 -16.15 -11.55
N PHE A 121 -21.24 -15.88 -12.57
CA PHE A 121 -21.69 -15.20 -13.79
C PHE A 121 -22.63 -16.09 -14.60
N SER A 122 -22.27 -17.36 -14.83
CA SER A 122 -23.12 -18.30 -15.57
C SER A 122 -24.45 -18.61 -14.88
N LYS A 123 -24.47 -18.65 -13.55
CA LYS A 123 -25.70 -18.90 -12.77
C LYS A 123 -26.56 -17.66 -12.59
N GLU A 124 -25.99 -16.47 -12.80
CA GLU A 124 -26.60 -15.19 -12.43
C GLU A 124 -27.11 -15.19 -10.98
N GLY A 125 -26.27 -15.68 -10.07
CA GLY A 125 -26.62 -15.87 -8.68
C GLY A 125 -25.45 -16.43 -7.87
N PHE A 126 -25.72 -16.81 -6.62
CA PHE A 126 -24.66 -17.31 -5.75
C PHE A 126 -24.06 -18.62 -6.26
N LYS A 127 -22.73 -18.72 -6.18
CA LYS A 127 -22.00 -19.93 -6.59
C LYS A 127 -22.44 -21.15 -5.78
N ASN A 128 -22.63 -20.96 -4.47
CA ASN A 128 -23.06 -21.99 -3.53
C ASN A 128 -24.54 -21.82 -3.17
N ASN A 129 -25.29 -22.92 -3.23
CA ASN A 129 -26.72 -22.91 -2.85
C ASN A 129 -26.87 -22.73 -1.34
N GLN A 130 -26.14 -23.53 -0.56
CA GLN A 130 -26.06 -23.38 0.89
C GLN A 130 -25.13 -22.23 1.24
N ILE A 131 -25.53 -21.47 2.25
CA ILE A 131 -24.73 -20.36 2.79
C ILE A 131 -23.55 -20.96 3.55
N ASP A 132 -22.35 -20.55 3.18
CA ASP A 132 -21.13 -20.83 3.92
C ASP A 132 -20.75 -19.56 4.71
N THR A 133 -20.99 -19.58 6.02
CA THR A 133 -20.67 -18.43 6.88
C THR A 133 -19.17 -18.26 7.08
N SER A 134 -18.37 -19.32 7.03
CA SER A 134 -16.91 -19.21 7.13
C SER A 134 -16.35 -18.47 5.92
N GLN A 135 -16.84 -18.80 4.73
CA GLN A 135 -16.50 -18.10 3.49
C GLN A 135 -16.90 -16.62 3.51
N ILE A 136 -18.11 -16.30 4.00
CA ILE A 136 -18.58 -14.90 4.07
C ILE A 136 -17.76 -14.10 5.08
N ILE A 137 -17.45 -14.68 6.26
CA ILE A 137 -16.63 -14.03 7.28
C ILE A 137 -15.22 -13.76 6.75
N PHE A 138 -14.57 -14.80 6.21
CA PHE A 138 -13.23 -14.70 5.63
C PHE A 138 -13.18 -13.68 4.49
N GLY A 139 -14.10 -13.82 3.53
CA GLY A 139 -14.27 -12.90 2.41
C GLY A 139 -14.48 -11.45 2.80
N SER A 140 -15.27 -11.21 3.84
CA SER A 140 -15.52 -9.86 4.34
C SER A 140 -14.27 -9.25 4.99
N ALA A 141 -13.52 -10.04 5.76
CA ALA A 141 -12.30 -9.59 6.43
C ALA A 141 -11.21 -9.19 5.41
N GLU A 142 -10.91 -10.07 4.46
CA GLU A 142 -9.94 -9.84 3.39
C GLU A 142 -10.34 -8.67 2.50
N TYR A 143 -11.61 -8.59 2.07
CA TYR A 143 -12.06 -7.45 1.26
C TYR A 143 -11.91 -6.12 1.99
N MET A 144 -12.21 -6.08 3.29
CA MET A 144 -12.00 -4.86 4.07
C MET A 144 -10.50 -4.55 4.23
N LYS A 145 -9.67 -5.53 4.61
CA LYS A 145 -8.25 -5.34 4.93
C LYS A 145 -7.39 -5.06 3.70
N ASP A 146 -7.46 -5.87 2.65
CA ASP A 146 -6.64 -5.72 1.44
C ASP A 146 -7.27 -4.80 0.41
N GLY A 147 -8.59 -4.85 0.28
CA GLY A 147 -9.25 -4.04 -0.74
C GLY A 147 -9.57 -2.62 -0.30
N LEU A 148 -10.39 -2.48 0.74
CA LEU A 148 -11.06 -1.21 1.02
C LEU A 148 -10.26 -0.27 1.93
N ILE A 149 -9.44 -0.79 2.86
CA ILE A 149 -8.53 0.05 3.66
C ILE A 149 -7.55 0.86 2.81
N PRO A 150 -6.76 0.28 1.86
CA PRO A 150 -5.80 1.08 1.09
C PRO A 150 -6.48 2.17 0.27
N LEU A 151 -7.66 1.88 -0.30
CA LEU A 151 -8.48 2.87 -0.96
C LEU A 151 -8.96 3.97 -0.01
N THR A 152 -9.36 3.61 1.20
CA THR A 152 -9.85 4.57 2.20
C THR A 152 -8.73 5.48 2.68
N GLU A 153 -7.52 4.97 2.91
CA GLU A 153 -6.37 5.80 3.25
C GLU A 153 -6.01 6.75 2.10
N TRP A 154 -6.07 6.27 0.86
CA TRP A 154 -5.74 7.07 -0.32
C TRP A 154 -6.80 8.12 -0.66
N LEU A 155 -8.08 7.76 -0.63
CA LEU A 155 -9.19 8.61 -1.07
C LEU A 155 -9.83 9.40 0.07
N GLY A 156 -9.74 8.90 1.30
CA GLY A 156 -10.57 9.35 2.43
C GLY A 156 -12.02 8.89 2.26
N ARG A 157 -12.96 9.74 2.69
CA ARG A 157 -14.39 9.51 2.50
C ARG A 157 -14.71 9.36 1.01
N SER A 158 -15.28 8.20 0.67
CA SER A 158 -15.60 7.81 -0.70
C SER A 158 -16.65 6.69 -0.70
N PRO A 159 -17.26 6.37 -1.87
CA PRO A 159 -18.16 5.22 -1.98
C PRO A 159 -17.54 3.90 -1.50
N TRP A 160 -16.22 3.73 -1.67
CA TRP A 160 -15.51 2.54 -1.21
C TRP A 160 -15.32 2.51 0.31
N SER A 161 -15.07 3.65 0.96
CA SER A 161 -15.04 3.71 2.42
C SER A 161 -16.44 3.47 3.01
N ASP A 162 -17.50 3.91 2.33
CA ASP A 162 -18.88 3.62 2.74
C ASP A 162 -19.16 2.12 2.62
N ARG A 163 -18.72 1.47 1.54
CA ARG A 163 -18.82 0.00 1.38
C ARG A 163 -18.13 -0.75 2.51
N MET A 164 -16.94 -0.31 2.94
CA MET A 164 -16.23 -0.94 4.05
C MET A 164 -17.03 -0.82 5.35
N ILE A 165 -17.60 0.35 5.63
CA ILE A 165 -18.43 0.58 6.82
C ILE A 165 -19.70 -0.28 6.77
N GLU A 166 -20.33 -0.44 5.60
CA GLU A 166 -21.49 -1.34 5.45
C GLU A 166 -21.17 -2.80 5.77
N ILE A 167 -20.03 -3.31 5.30
CA ILE A 167 -19.58 -4.68 5.60
C ILE A 167 -19.26 -4.79 7.09
N LEU A 168 -18.48 -3.85 7.62
CA LEU A 168 -18.05 -3.84 9.01
C LEU A 168 -19.22 -3.77 10.00
N ASP A 169 -20.21 -2.91 9.75
CA ASP A 169 -21.37 -2.73 10.62
C ASP A 169 -22.30 -3.97 10.62
N ASP A 170 -22.29 -4.77 9.55
CA ASP A 170 -23.11 -5.98 9.43
C ASP A 170 -22.38 -7.26 9.85
N LEU A 171 -21.05 -7.27 9.93
CA LEU A 171 -20.28 -8.46 10.29
C LEU A 171 -20.63 -9.04 11.69
N PRO A 172 -20.97 -8.22 12.72
CA PRO A 172 -21.48 -8.72 14.01
C PRO A 172 -22.74 -9.58 13.93
N LYS A 173 -23.47 -9.60 12.80
CA LYS A 173 -24.58 -10.55 12.56
C LYS A 173 -24.08 -12.00 12.47
N LEU A 174 -22.82 -12.20 12.13
CA LEU A 174 -22.17 -13.51 12.04
C LEU A 174 -21.15 -13.71 13.16
N THR A 175 -20.27 -12.74 13.37
CA THR A 175 -19.24 -12.87 14.40
C THR A 175 -18.70 -11.51 14.85
N LYS A 176 -18.27 -11.48 16.12
CA LYS A 176 -17.37 -10.45 16.65
C LYS A 176 -15.96 -10.96 16.84
N ILE A 177 -15.80 -12.20 17.29
CA ILE A 177 -14.50 -12.86 17.41
C ILE A 177 -14.59 -14.12 16.56
N ALA A 178 -13.82 -14.17 15.48
CA ALA A 178 -13.84 -15.33 14.59
C ALA A 178 -13.37 -16.58 15.34
N GLN A 179 -14.11 -17.67 15.15
CA GLN A 179 -13.81 -18.98 15.72
C GLN A 179 -14.16 -20.04 14.69
N ASN A 180 -13.35 -21.10 14.61
CA ASN A 180 -13.61 -22.27 13.77
C ASN A 180 -13.90 -21.91 12.30
N ILE A 181 -13.14 -20.97 11.73
CA ILE A 181 -13.23 -20.67 10.30
C ILE A 181 -12.71 -21.90 9.53
N GLN A 182 -13.58 -22.55 8.78
CA GLN A 182 -13.29 -23.76 8.02
C GLN A 182 -13.23 -23.48 6.52
N GLY A 183 -12.31 -24.16 5.83
CA GLY A 183 -12.24 -24.20 4.39
C GLY A 183 -10.85 -24.60 3.90
N ASP A 184 -10.81 -25.53 2.94
CA ASP A 184 -9.56 -26.15 2.48
C ASP A 184 -8.60 -25.15 1.81
N PHE A 185 -9.13 -24.03 1.31
CA PHE A 185 -8.36 -22.99 0.62
C PHE A 185 -7.81 -21.90 1.55
N TYR A 186 -8.30 -21.80 2.80
CA TYR A 186 -7.88 -20.75 3.75
C TYR A 186 -6.66 -21.16 4.60
N GLY A 187 -6.28 -22.43 4.54
CA GLY A 187 -5.20 -22.99 5.36
C GLY A 187 -5.55 -23.11 6.85
N ASN A 188 -4.58 -23.59 7.64
CA ASN A 188 -4.78 -23.84 9.08
C ASN A 188 -4.80 -22.56 9.95
N SER A 189 -4.64 -21.39 9.33
CA SER A 189 -4.47 -20.10 10.01
C SER A 189 -5.65 -19.14 9.80
N ALA A 190 -6.68 -19.55 9.04
CA ALA A 190 -7.83 -18.71 8.68
C ALA A 190 -8.51 -17.99 9.86
N THR A 191 -8.60 -18.64 11.02
CA THR A 191 -9.21 -18.01 12.20
C THR A 191 -8.35 -16.88 12.78
N VAL A 192 -7.03 -17.07 12.85
CA VAL A 192 -6.13 -16.03 13.39
C VAL A 192 -5.93 -14.90 12.40
N GLU A 193 -5.95 -15.21 11.10
CA GLU A 193 -5.94 -14.25 10.00
C GLU A 193 -7.15 -13.31 10.09
N VAL A 194 -8.37 -13.85 10.05
CA VAL A 194 -9.60 -13.04 10.15
C VAL A 194 -9.58 -12.12 11.37
N ASN A 195 -9.18 -12.63 12.54
CA ASN A 195 -9.10 -11.79 13.74
C ASN A 195 -8.00 -10.72 13.63
N GLY A 196 -6.87 -11.04 13.00
CA GLY A 196 -5.81 -10.09 12.66
C GLY A 196 -6.29 -8.97 11.75
N ASP A 197 -7.03 -9.32 10.69
CA ASP A 197 -7.59 -8.38 9.73
C ASP A 197 -8.59 -7.44 10.39
N LEU A 198 -9.52 -8.02 11.15
CA LEU A 198 -10.52 -7.23 11.86
C LEU A 198 -9.88 -6.26 12.84
N MET A 199 -8.82 -6.68 13.55
CA MET A 199 -8.09 -5.77 14.43
C MET A 199 -7.46 -4.58 13.68
N GLN A 200 -6.85 -4.83 12.52
CA GLN A 200 -6.32 -3.76 11.66
C GLN A 200 -7.45 -2.85 11.14
N VAL A 201 -8.54 -3.42 10.59
CA VAL A 201 -9.71 -2.67 10.10
C VAL A 201 -10.32 -1.81 11.21
N LEU A 202 -10.60 -2.41 12.37
CA LEU A 202 -11.30 -1.75 13.48
C LEU A 202 -10.46 -0.62 14.09
N ALA A 203 -9.16 -0.85 14.32
CA ALA A 203 -8.26 0.18 14.84
C ALA A 203 -8.21 1.38 13.89
N ARG A 204 -8.13 1.13 12.58
CA ARG A 204 -8.09 2.18 11.56
C ARG A 204 -9.43 2.89 11.41
N MET A 205 -10.54 2.15 11.44
CA MET A 205 -11.88 2.72 11.30
C MET A 205 -12.34 3.49 12.53
N TYR A 206 -11.85 3.16 13.71
CA TYR A 206 -12.04 4.00 14.90
C TYR A 206 -11.54 5.42 14.66
N TRP A 207 -10.31 5.60 14.17
CA TRP A 207 -9.77 6.94 13.89
C TRP A 207 -10.47 7.61 12.71
N PHE A 208 -10.74 6.86 11.63
CA PHE A 208 -11.39 7.41 10.44
C PHE A 208 -12.79 7.96 10.73
N THR A 209 -13.57 7.25 11.55
CA THR A 209 -14.98 7.57 11.81
C THR A 209 -15.23 8.29 13.13
N GLY A 210 -14.34 8.15 14.11
CA GLY A 210 -14.55 8.54 15.51
C GLY A 210 -15.51 7.62 16.28
N LYS A 211 -16.00 6.52 15.68
CA LYS A 211 -16.95 5.60 16.34
C LYS A 211 -16.22 4.73 17.36
N ARG A 212 -16.41 5.03 18.65
CA ARG A 212 -15.79 4.30 19.76
C ARG A 212 -16.07 2.80 19.75
N ALA A 213 -17.25 2.39 19.30
CA ALA A 213 -17.64 0.98 19.20
C ALA A 213 -16.65 0.12 18.36
N TYR A 214 -15.97 0.69 17.37
CA TYR A 214 -14.95 -0.04 16.62
C TYR A 214 -13.70 -0.32 17.47
N LEU A 215 -13.23 0.65 18.26
CA LEU A 215 -12.10 0.42 19.17
C LEU A 215 -12.48 -0.57 20.26
N ASP A 216 -13.67 -0.47 20.84
CA ASP A 216 -14.12 -1.41 21.88
C ASP A 216 -14.17 -2.84 21.34
N TRP A 217 -14.63 -3.00 20.10
CA TRP A 217 -14.61 -4.30 19.43
C TRP A 217 -13.18 -4.78 19.14
N ALA A 218 -12.28 -3.90 18.68
CA ALA A 218 -10.88 -4.26 18.49
C ALA A 218 -10.22 -4.72 19.80
N ILE A 219 -10.54 -4.06 20.92
CA ILE A 219 -10.09 -4.43 22.27
C ILE A 219 -10.66 -5.78 22.68
N GLU A 220 -11.92 -6.07 22.38
CA GLU A 220 -12.56 -7.37 22.66
C GLU A 220 -11.80 -8.52 21.97
N ILE A 221 -11.44 -8.36 20.69
CA ILE A 221 -10.62 -9.33 19.97
C ILE A 221 -9.22 -9.40 20.59
N ALA A 222 -8.57 -8.27 20.85
CA ALA A 222 -7.22 -8.24 21.39
C ALA A 222 -7.12 -8.89 22.79
N ASP A 223 -8.09 -8.65 23.69
CA ASP A 223 -8.14 -9.28 25.02
C ASP A 223 -8.24 -10.81 24.94
N ASN A 224 -8.91 -11.35 23.90
CA ASN A 224 -8.98 -12.79 23.68
C ASN A 224 -7.60 -13.42 23.42
N TYR A 225 -6.65 -12.67 22.86
CA TYR A 225 -5.29 -13.15 22.56
C TYR A 225 -4.23 -12.66 23.55
N LEU A 226 -4.31 -11.42 24.02
CA LEU A 226 -3.33 -10.81 24.93
C LEU A 226 -3.59 -11.22 26.38
N ASN A 227 -3.39 -12.51 26.64
CA ASN A 227 -3.40 -13.14 27.96
C ASN A 227 -2.43 -14.34 27.99
N GLU A 228 -2.15 -14.86 29.18
CA GLU A 228 -1.15 -15.92 29.39
C GLU A 228 -1.46 -17.24 28.68
N LYS A 229 -2.72 -17.47 28.30
CA LYS A 229 -3.16 -18.73 27.67
C LYS A 229 -3.18 -18.66 26.15
N ASN A 230 -3.67 -17.56 25.60
CA ASN A 230 -4.00 -17.45 24.18
C ASN A 230 -3.00 -16.61 23.36
N LEU A 231 -1.93 -16.10 23.98
CA LEU A 231 -0.89 -15.35 23.26
C LEU A 231 -0.35 -16.21 22.11
N PRO A 232 -0.25 -15.71 20.85
CA PRO A 232 0.10 -16.55 19.71
C PRO A 232 1.41 -17.34 19.89
N THR A 233 2.40 -16.77 20.56
CA THR A 233 3.70 -17.41 20.84
C THR A 233 3.67 -18.44 21.97
N VAL A 234 2.57 -18.53 22.71
CA VAL A 234 2.33 -19.50 23.79
C VAL A 234 1.35 -20.57 23.35
N ALA A 235 0.22 -20.17 22.75
CA ALA A 235 -0.90 -21.04 22.43
C ALA A 235 -0.67 -21.90 21.17
N LEU A 236 0.05 -21.36 20.19
CA LEU A 236 0.23 -22.02 18.90
C LEU A 236 1.53 -22.82 18.89
N ASP A 237 1.48 -24.05 18.41
CA ASP A 237 2.63 -24.86 18.03
C ASP A 237 3.04 -24.64 16.56
N HIS A 238 2.24 -23.88 15.82
CA HIS A 238 2.38 -23.49 14.43
C HIS A 238 2.11 -21.99 14.28
N LEU A 239 3.15 -21.15 14.34
CA LEU A 239 3.04 -19.71 14.08
C LEU A 239 3.55 -19.41 12.67
N ARG A 240 2.62 -19.10 11.78
CA ARG A 240 2.90 -18.62 10.43
C ARG A 240 3.20 -17.12 10.49
N ILE A 241 4.43 -16.75 10.11
CA ILE A 241 4.93 -15.36 10.07
C ILE A 241 4.84 -14.80 8.64
N ARG A 242 4.48 -15.65 7.66
CA ARG A 242 4.09 -15.27 6.31
C ARG A 242 2.58 -14.96 6.21
N ASP A 243 2.21 -14.39 5.07
CA ASP A 243 0.87 -14.23 4.48
C ASP A 243 -0.17 -15.25 4.97
N HIS A 244 -1.40 -14.80 5.22
CA HIS A 244 -2.52 -15.57 5.79
C HIS A 244 -2.22 -16.16 7.20
N GLY A 245 -1.38 -15.50 7.98
CA GLY A 245 -1.07 -15.84 9.36
C GLY A 245 -0.37 -14.72 10.13
N CYS A 246 0.42 -13.87 9.46
CA CYS A 246 1.13 -12.75 10.07
C CYS A 246 0.20 -11.61 10.54
N GLU A 247 -1.03 -11.59 10.05
CA GLU A 247 -2.07 -10.59 10.28
C GLU A 247 -2.42 -10.53 11.77
N ILE A 248 -2.35 -11.65 12.50
CA ILE A 248 -2.57 -11.65 13.94
C ILE A 248 -1.50 -10.84 14.69
N ILE A 249 -0.25 -10.90 14.24
CA ILE A 249 0.86 -10.15 14.86
C ILE A 249 0.63 -8.65 14.61
N SER A 250 0.37 -8.29 13.35
CA SER A 250 0.13 -6.91 12.94
C SER A 250 -1.12 -6.32 13.59
N GLY A 251 -2.23 -7.05 13.59
CA GLY A 251 -3.49 -6.64 14.22
C GLY A 251 -3.36 -6.38 15.72
N LEU A 252 -2.72 -7.29 16.46
CA LEU A 252 -2.44 -7.09 17.88
C LEU A 252 -1.61 -5.82 18.14
N CYS A 253 -0.60 -5.59 17.30
CA CYS A 253 0.25 -4.41 17.41
C CYS A 253 -0.50 -3.11 17.04
N GLU A 254 -1.34 -3.12 16.02
CA GLU A 254 -2.14 -1.94 15.63
C GLU A 254 -3.17 -1.54 16.70
N VAL A 255 -3.83 -2.51 17.33
CA VAL A 255 -4.74 -2.22 18.46
C VAL A 255 -3.96 -1.71 19.66
N TYR A 256 -2.79 -2.28 19.94
CA TYR A 256 -1.88 -1.77 20.98
C TYR A 256 -1.46 -0.31 20.72
N ILE A 257 -1.17 0.04 19.48
CA ILE A 257 -0.88 1.42 19.04
C ILE A 257 -2.11 2.31 19.24
N ALA A 258 -3.30 1.91 18.81
CA ALA A 258 -4.52 2.70 19.01
C ALA A 258 -4.77 2.97 20.51
N CYS A 259 -4.65 1.93 21.35
CA CYS A 259 -4.79 2.03 22.80
C CYS A 259 -3.72 2.91 23.45
N SER A 260 -2.53 3.05 22.86
CA SER A 260 -1.51 3.96 23.41
C SER A 260 -1.95 5.42 23.48
N TYR A 261 -2.84 5.82 22.56
CA TYR A 261 -3.41 7.16 22.50
C TYR A 261 -4.80 7.23 23.13
N ALA A 262 -5.63 6.21 22.92
CA ALA A 262 -7.04 6.22 23.29
C ALA A 262 -7.36 5.51 24.62
N GLU A 263 -6.55 4.52 25.03
CA GLU A 263 -6.77 3.68 26.22
C GLU A 263 -5.44 3.33 26.95
N PRO A 264 -4.79 4.31 27.59
CA PRO A 264 -3.45 4.12 28.16
C PRO A 264 -3.33 3.00 29.19
N GLU A 265 -4.40 2.73 29.95
CA GLU A 265 -4.42 1.61 30.91
C GLU A 265 -4.40 0.25 30.21
N LYS A 266 -5.10 0.10 29.08
CA LYS A 266 -5.01 -1.12 28.24
C LYS A 266 -3.62 -1.30 27.66
N ARG A 267 -3.01 -0.22 27.16
CA ARG A 267 -1.59 -0.26 26.74
C ARG A 267 -0.70 -0.74 27.89
N LYS A 268 -0.85 -0.18 29.10
CA LYS A 268 -0.04 -0.59 30.26
C LYS A 268 -0.21 -2.08 30.60
N GLN A 269 -1.44 -2.59 30.52
CA GLN A 269 -1.76 -4.01 30.73
C GLN A 269 -1.09 -4.90 29.67
N TRP A 270 -1.21 -4.55 28.39
CA TRP A 270 -0.77 -5.42 27.29
C TRP A 270 0.71 -5.31 26.94
N ARG A 271 1.38 -4.21 27.29
CA ARG A 271 2.80 -3.97 26.98
C ARG A 271 3.72 -5.18 27.28
N PRO A 272 3.70 -5.81 28.48
CA PRO A 272 4.55 -6.97 28.73
C PRO A 272 4.25 -8.16 27.81
N LEU A 273 2.99 -8.37 27.42
CA LEU A 273 2.58 -9.47 26.53
C LEU A 273 2.99 -9.20 25.08
N ILE A 274 2.82 -7.96 24.60
CA ILE A 274 3.30 -7.54 23.29
C ILE A 274 4.81 -7.70 23.19
N HIS A 275 5.57 -7.24 24.20
CA HIS A 275 7.03 -7.40 24.21
C HIS A 275 7.42 -8.87 24.24
N SER A 276 6.80 -9.68 25.08
CA SER A 276 7.06 -11.12 25.14
C SER A 276 6.78 -11.84 23.81
N MET A 277 5.71 -11.48 23.12
CA MET A 277 5.38 -12.02 21.80
C MET A 277 6.44 -11.64 20.76
N LEU A 278 6.75 -10.34 20.65
CA LEU A 278 7.69 -9.83 19.65
C LEU A 278 9.12 -10.29 19.91
N ASP A 279 9.56 -10.33 21.17
CA ASP A 279 10.87 -10.86 21.55
C ASP A 279 11.00 -12.33 21.14
N ARG A 280 9.96 -13.14 21.41
CA ARG A 280 9.96 -14.56 21.06
C ARG A 280 10.00 -14.78 19.55
N ILE A 281 9.23 -14.01 18.78
CA ILE A 281 9.25 -14.07 17.31
C ILE A 281 10.64 -13.70 16.77
N LEU A 282 11.32 -12.69 17.32
CA LEU A 282 12.69 -12.34 16.92
C LEU A 282 13.71 -13.41 17.28
N GLU A 283 13.51 -14.10 18.40
CA GLU A 283 14.41 -15.15 18.89
C GLU A 283 14.39 -16.38 17.97
N VAL A 284 13.19 -16.87 17.62
CA VAL A 284 13.06 -18.17 16.92
C VAL A 284 12.69 -18.04 15.45
N GLY A 285 12.16 -16.90 15.03
CA GLY A 285 11.57 -16.70 13.72
C GLY A 285 12.52 -16.26 12.63
N ARG A 286 13.79 -15.93 12.94
CA ARG A 286 14.69 -15.25 11.98
C ARG A 286 15.89 -16.10 11.58
N ASN A 287 16.35 -15.86 10.35
CA ASN A 287 17.66 -16.32 9.89
C ASN A 287 18.80 -15.40 10.38
N GLU A 288 20.04 -15.72 9.97
CA GLU A 288 21.24 -14.94 10.35
C GLU A 288 21.23 -13.50 9.83
N ASP A 289 20.49 -13.24 8.74
CA ASP A 289 20.34 -11.93 8.11
C ASP A 289 19.21 -11.09 8.72
N GLY A 290 18.41 -11.68 9.61
CA GLY A 290 17.30 -11.00 10.26
C GLY A 290 15.97 -11.08 9.50
N LEU A 291 15.89 -11.82 8.39
CA LEU A 291 14.64 -12.13 7.69
C LEU A 291 13.90 -13.26 8.38
N PHE A 292 12.56 -13.22 8.32
CA PHE A 292 11.71 -14.22 8.94
C PHE A 292 11.57 -15.47 8.07
N TYR A 293 11.48 -16.63 8.72
CA TYR A 293 10.98 -17.85 8.09
C TYR A 293 9.46 -17.80 7.93
N ASP A 294 8.93 -18.59 6.99
CA ASP A 294 7.48 -18.69 6.77
C ASP A 294 6.73 -19.14 8.03
N GLU A 295 7.27 -20.15 8.73
CA GLU A 295 6.58 -20.78 9.84
C GLU A 295 7.54 -21.39 10.85
N VAL A 296 7.24 -21.18 12.14
CA VAL A 296 8.01 -21.69 13.26
C VAL A 296 7.08 -22.22 14.35
N ASN A 297 7.59 -23.14 15.16
CA ASN A 297 6.96 -23.49 16.43
C ASN A 297 7.48 -22.53 17.50
N PRO A 298 6.67 -21.58 18.00
CA PRO A 298 7.14 -20.60 18.95
C PRO A 298 7.34 -21.19 20.36
N GLN A 299 6.76 -22.35 20.68
CA GLN A 299 6.93 -22.98 22.00
C GLN A 299 8.32 -23.59 22.17
N ASN A 300 8.86 -24.24 21.13
CA ASN A 300 10.15 -24.95 21.20
C ASN A 300 11.24 -24.40 20.27
N GLY A 301 10.91 -23.45 19.39
CA GLY A 301 11.84 -22.80 18.47
C GLY A 301 12.18 -23.60 17.20
N LYS A 302 11.48 -24.71 16.93
CA LYS A 302 11.68 -25.49 15.70
C LYS A 302 11.21 -24.68 14.48
N ILE A 303 12.06 -24.59 13.46
CA ILE A 303 11.68 -24.05 12.15
C ILE A 303 10.84 -25.11 11.43
N LEU A 304 9.60 -24.76 11.07
CA LEU A 304 8.64 -25.68 10.45
C LEU A 304 8.66 -25.55 8.93
N SER A 305 8.79 -24.32 8.43
CA SER A 305 9.04 -24.02 7.01
C SER A 305 10.24 -23.09 6.90
N LYS A 306 11.29 -23.52 6.18
CA LYS A 306 12.56 -22.79 6.04
C LYS A 306 12.55 -21.71 4.97
N ARG A 307 11.51 -21.66 4.12
CA ARG A 307 11.38 -20.58 3.14
C ARG A 307 11.28 -19.24 3.88
N LEU A 308 11.81 -18.19 3.28
CA LEU A 308 11.76 -16.86 3.86
C LEU A 308 10.42 -16.22 3.54
N ALA A 309 9.82 -15.60 4.56
CA ALA A 309 8.59 -14.85 4.38
C ALA A 309 8.87 -13.68 3.44
N ASP A 310 8.24 -13.71 2.27
CA ASP A 310 8.25 -12.66 1.26
C ASP A 310 7.74 -11.33 1.83
N ASN A 311 6.72 -11.41 2.66
CA ASN A 311 6.14 -10.28 3.35
C ASN A 311 6.82 -9.92 4.69
N PHE A 312 8.11 -10.26 4.89
CA PHE A 312 8.87 -9.97 6.12
C PHE A 312 8.73 -8.53 6.61
N GLY A 313 8.66 -7.57 5.67
CA GLY A 313 8.53 -6.14 5.97
C GLY A 313 7.19 -5.80 6.64
N TYR A 314 6.12 -6.53 6.34
CA TYR A 314 4.81 -6.35 6.97
C TYR A 314 4.87 -6.64 8.47
N THR A 315 5.53 -7.73 8.85
CA THR A 315 5.77 -8.05 10.27
C THR A 315 6.73 -7.04 10.91
N LEU A 316 7.79 -6.61 10.21
CA LEU A 316 8.75 -5.62 10.69
C LEU A 316 8.17 -4.21 10.90
N ASN A 317 7.04 -3.87 10.26
CA ASN A 317 6.33 -2.61 10.52
C ASN A 317 5.97 -2.44 12.00
N ALA A 318 5.46 -3.50 12.63
CA ALA A 318 5.11 -3.51 14.05
C ALA A 318 6.34 -3.24 14.94
N TYR A 319 7.47 -3.89 14.63
CA TYR A 319 8.72 -3.69 15.34
C TYR A 319 9.21 -2.25 15.25
N TRP A 320 9.17 -1.65 14.06
CA TRP A 320 9.62 -0.26 13.89
C TRP A 320 8.83 0.70 14.78
N PHE A 321 7.50 0.60 14.78
CA PHE A 321 6.69 1.55 15.54
C PHE A 321 6.77 1.32 17.05
N ILE A 322 6.77 0.06 17.49
CA ILE A 322 6.91 -0.26 18.92
C ILE A 322 8.29 0.13 19.44
N ALA A 323 9.35 0.05 18.61
CA ALA A 323 10.67 0.56 18.95
C ALA A 323 10.61 2.05 19.37
N GLN A 324 9.90 2.86 18.59
CA GLN A 324 9.75 4.29 18.83
C GLN A 324 8.83 4.56 20.04
N MET A 325 7.66 3.93 20.06
CA MET A 325 6.63 4.20 21.07
C MET A 325 7.02 3.75 22.49
N ASP A 326 7.72 2.61 22.59
CA ASP A 326 8.12 2.01 23.87
C ASP A 326 9.61 2.17 24.18
N ALA A 327 10.34 2.95 23.38
CA ALA A 327 11.78 3.17 23.50
C ALA A 327 12.58 1.85 23.56
N LYS A 328 12.30 0.93 22.63
CA LYS A 328 12.92 -0.41 22.51
C LYS A 328 13.87 -0.45 21.31
N PRO A 329 15.13 0.00 21.44
CA PRO A 329 16.06 0.12 20.31
C PRO A 329 16.32 -1.21 19.60
N ILE A 330 16.30 -2.34 20.31
CA ILE A 330 16.51 -3.67 19.73
C ILE A 330 15.53 -4.03 18.61
N TYR A 331 14.30 -3.49 18.64
CA TYR A 331 13.32 -3.68 17.57
C TYR A 331 13.66 -2.89 16.32
N ARG A 332 14.18 -1.66 16.48
CA ARG A 332 14.72 -0.88 15.35
C ARG A 332 15.97 -1.56 14.78
N ASP A 333 16.83 -2.11 15.62
CA ASP A 333 18.03 -2.84 15.17
C ASP A 333 17.65 -4.08 14.35
N ALA A 334 16.57 -4.79 14.72
CA ALA A 334 16.04 -5.90 13.93
C ALA A 334 15.60 -5.46 12.53
N VAL A 335 14.92 -4.30 12.42
CA VAL A 335 14.52 -3.70 11.14
C VAL A 335 15.75 -3.37 10.30
N ILE A 336 16.71 -2.63 10.86
CA ILE A 336 17.93 -2.20 10.15
C ILE A 336 18.72 -3.41 9.66
N LYS A 337 18.86 -4.46 10.49
CA LYS A 337 19.59 -5.67 10.13
C LYS A 337 18.99 -6.35 8.89
N ALA A 338 17.68 -6.60 8.91
CA ALA A 338 16.97 -7.23 7.80
C ALA A 338 17.13 -6.42 6.51
N LEU A 339 16.82 -5.12 6.56
CA LEU A 339 16.90 -4.22 5.41
C LEU A 339 18.32 -4.13 4.82
N SER A 340 19.33 -4.02 5.69
CA SER A 340 20.73 -3.86 5.26
C SER A 340 21.25 -5.07 4.48
N SER A 341 20.68 -6.25 4.69
CA SER A 341 21.08 -7.50 4.02
C SER A 341 20.58 -7.62 2.57
N LEU A 342 19.50 -6.91 2.23
CA LEU A 342 18.73 -7.14 1.00
C LEU A 342 19.56 -7.00 -0.27
N ASN A 343 20.26 -5.88 -0.44
CA ASN A 343 20.97 -5.57 -1.67
C ASN A 343 22.14 -6.53 -1.97
N GLU A 344 22.82 -7.00 -0.94
CA GLU A 344 23.98 -7.87 -1.09
C GLU A 344 23.56 -9.33 -1.31
N LYS A 345 22.54 -9.79 -0.58
CA LYS A 345 22.21 -11.22 -0.47
C LYS A 345 20.91 -11.64 -1.16
N PHE A 346 19.97 -10.72 -1.37
CA PHE A 346 18.59 -11.04 -1.75
C PHE A 346 18.13 -10.33 -3.03
N ARG A 347 19.03 -10.01 -3.95
CA ARG A 347 18.66 -9.50 -5.29
C ARG A 347 18.21 -10.62 -6.21
N ASN A 348 17.10 -10.41 -6.91
CA ASN A 348 16.42 -11.46 -7.69
C ASN A 348 16.15 -12.73 -6.85
N HIS A 349 15.99 -12.58 -5.53
CA HIS A 349 15.69 -13.72 -4.67
C HIS A 349 14.36 -14.34 -5.09
N ASN A 350 14.28 -15.67 -5.11
CA ASN A 350 13.05 -16.36 -5.42
C ASN A 350 12.16 -16.44 -4.18
N TRP A 351 11.39 -15.39 -3.92
CA TRP A 351 10.46 -15.28 -2.81
C TRP A 351 9.38 -16.38 -2.88
N GLU A 352 8.57 -16.34 -3.93
CA GLU A 352 7.43 -17.25 -4.14
C GLU A 352 7.46 -17.94 -5.53
N GLY A 353 8.25 -17.43 -6.47
CA GLY A 353 8.29 -17.89 -7.85
C GLY A 353 7.30 -17.21 -8.79
N ASN A 354 6.56 -16.22 -8.29
CA ASN A 354 5.54 -15.46 -9.02
C ASN A 354 5.75 -13.94 -8.80
N ALA A 355 4.90 -13.12 -9.43
CA ALA A 355 4.93 -11.67 -9.25
C ALA A 355 4.63 -11.23 -7.81
N ASP A 356 3.75 -11.97 -7.13
CA ASP A 356 3.23 -11.65 -5.80
C ASP A 356 4.32 -11.61 -4.71
N GLY A 357 5.20 -12.61 -4.67
CA GLY A 357 6.29 -12.61 -3.69
C GLY A 357 7.27 -11.45 -3.87
N TYR A 358 7.46 -10.94 -5.10
CA TYR A 358 8.22 -9.70 -5.30
C TYR A 358 7.44 -8.48 -4.86
N ALA A 359 6.13 -8.43 -5.11
CA ALA A 359 5.26 -7.35 -4.66
C ALA A 359 5.37 -7.16 -3.14
N ASP A 360 5.11 -8.21 -2.37
CA ASP A 360 5.12 -8.16 -0.90
C ASP A 360 6.47 -7.75 -0.32
N ALA A 361 7.57 -8.30 -0.85
CA ALA A 361 8.92 -7.95 -0.42
C ALA A 361 9.27 -6.48 -0.71
N ILE A 362 8.88 -5.97 -1.89
CA ILE A 362 9.10 -4.57 -2.26
C ILE A 362 8.25 -3.64 -1.39
N GLU A 363 6.98 -3.97 -1.17
CA GLU A 363 6.05 -3.14 -0.40
C GLU A 363 6.43 -3.02 1.07
N GLY A 364 6.74 -4.16 1.71
CA GLY A 364 7.24 -4.20 3.08
C GLY A 364 8.54 -3.39 3.22
N THR A 365 9.41 -3.46 2.22
CA THR A 365 10.65 -2.67 2.19
C THR A 365 10.39 -1.18 1.99
N LEU A 366 9.46 -0.78 1.10
CA LEU A 366 9.10 0.63 0.86
C LEU A 366 8.52 1.28 2.12
N ASN A 367 7.67 0.57 2.87
CA ASN A 367 7.13 1.02 4.15
C ASN A 367 8.23 1.41 5.13
N LEU A 368 9.24 0.55 5.28
CA LEU A 368 10.32 0.76 6.23
C LEU A 368 11.38 1.74 5.70
N TYR A 369 11.68 1.72 4.39
CA TYR A 369 12.64 2.64 3.77
C TYR A 369 12.18 4.10 3.83
N ASN A 370 10.87 4.35 3.84
CA ASN A 370 10.30 5.68 4.07
C ASN A 370 10.65 6.23 5.48
N ARG A 371 11.04 5.37 6.42
CA ARG A 371 11.49 5.72 7.79
C ARG A 371 13.00 5.63 7.95
N GLU A 372 13.61 4.58 7.41
CA GLU A 372 15.03 4.26 7.55
C GLU A 372 15.70 4.25 6.16
N GLN A 373 16.21 5.42 5.75
CA GLN A 373 16.79 5.60 4.41
C GLN A 373 18.21 5.01 4.30
N ILE A 374 18.30 3.68 4.25
CA ILE A 374 19.56 2.94 4.07
C ILE A 374 19.97 2.96 2.59
N PRO A 375 21.16 3.48 2.21
CA PRO A 375 21.53 3.63 0.80
C PRO A 375 21.46 2.35 -0.03
N SER A 376 21.91 1.21 0.51
CA SER A 376 21.87 -0.07 -0.20
C SER A 376 20.45 -0.55 -0.50
N VAL A 377 19.48 -0.23 0.36
CA VAL A 377 18.07 -0.60 0.16
C VAL A 377 17.46 0.11 -1.05
N LYS A 378 17.90 1.34 -1.34
CA LYS A 378 17.49 2.06 -2.55
C LYS A 378 17.84 1.25 -3.80
N ASP A 379 19.07 0.74 -3.87
CA ASP A 379 19.56 0.00 -5.02
C ASP A 379 18.87 -1.36 -5.17
N TRP A 380 18.55 -2.01 -4.04
CA TRP A 380 17.74 -3.22 -4.04
C TRP A 380 16.34 -2.95 -4.61
N LEU A 381 15.61 -1.96 -4.08
CA LEU A 381 14.28 -1.58 -4.55
C LEU A 381 14.26 -1.26 -6.05
N ASP A 382 15.24 -0.49 -6.54
CA ASP A 382 15.38 -0.14 -7.95
C ASP A 382 15.70 -1.35 -8.85
N SER A 383 16.28 -2.40 -8.27
CA SER A 383 16.53 -3.65 -8.99
C SER A 383 15.33 -4.60 -8.98
N GLU A 384 14.65 -4.76 -7.84
CA GLU A 384 13.55 -5.71 -7.71
C GLU A 384 12.29 -5.25 -8.42
N ILE A 385 12.01 -3.94 -8.50
CA ILE A 385 10.88 -3.44 -9.28
C ILE A 385 10.99 -3.82 -10.77
N LYS A 386 12.22 -3.90 -11.30
CA LYS A 386 12.48 -4.33 -12.67
C LYS A 386 12.27 -5.82 -12.85
N VAL A 387 12.44 -6.62 -11.79
CA VAL A 387 12.10 -8.05 -11.80
C VAL A 387 10.59 -8.19 -11.83
N LEU A 388 9.87 -7.52 -10.93
CA LEU A 388 8.41 -7.49 -10.90
C LEU A 388 7.83 -7.09 -12.26
N TRP A 389 8.32 -6.00 -12.87
CA TRP A 389 7.87 -5.52 -14.18
C TRP A 389 8.06 -6.50 -15.34
N LYS A 390 8.96 -7.48 -15.23
CA LYS A 390 9.13 -8.52 -16.27
C LYS A 390 7.99 -9.53 -16.32
N PHE A 391 7.18 -9.64 -15.26
CA PHE A 391 6.03 -10.53 -15.27
C PHE A 391 4.89 -10.01 -16.16
N GLN A 392 4.83 -8.71 -16.44
CA GLN A 392 3.81 -8.16 -17.32
C GLN A 392 4.06 -8.50 -18.79
N LYS A 393 3.07 -9.13 -19.41
CA LYS A 393 3.02 -9.50 -20.83
C LYS A 393 2.69 -8.29 -21.71
N ALA A 394 2.93 -8.45 -23.01
CA ALA A 394 2.74 -7.38 -23.99
C ALA A 394 1.29 -6.87 -24.09
N ASP A 395 0.30 -7.68 -23.73
CA ASP A 395 -1.12 -7.30 -23.75
C ASP A 395 -1.59 -6.58 -22.47
N GLY A 396 -0.67 -6.37 -21.52
CA GLY A 396 -0.90 -5.73 -20.23
C GLY A 396 -1.22 -6.69 -19.08
N MET A 397 -1.51 -7.96 -19.38
CA MET A 397 -1.79 -8.99 -18.36
C MET A 397 -0.49 -9.39 -17.64
N ILE A 398 -0.56 -9.72 -16.35
CA ILE A 398 0.61 -10.19 -15.60
C ILE A 398 0.56 -11.73 -15.63
N GLU A 399 -0.08 -12.34 -14.66
CA GLU A 399 -0.20 -13.79 -14.54
C GLU A 399 -1.62 -14.26 -14.81
N GLY A 400 -2.61 -13.36 -14.79
CA GLY A 400 -4.01 -13.68 -15.12
C GLY A 400 -4.83 -14.21 -13.95
N TRP A 401 -4.41 -13.90 -12.73
CA TRP A 401 -5.14 -14.21 -11.50
C TRP A 401 -5.20 -12.95 -10.62
N HIS A 402 -6.00 -12.98 -9.56
CA HIS A 402 -6.28 -11.80 -8.72
C HIS A 402 -5.02 -11.08 -8.20
N GLY A 403 -3.92 -11.77 -7.92
CA GLY A 403 -2.63 -11.17 -7.53
C GLY A 403 -2.01 -10.21 -8.56
N ASP A 404 -2.52 -10.16 -9.79
CA ASP A 404 -2.17 -9.11 -10.76
C ASP A 404 -2.41 -7.69 -10.21
N GLY A 405 -3.33 -7.50 -9.26
CA GLY A 405 -3.52 -6.20 -8.64
C GLY A 405 -2.42 -5.82 -7.64
N ASN A 406 -1.77 -6.79 -6.98
CA ASN A 406 -0.60 -6.54 -6.11
C ASN A 406 0.58 -5.98 -6.92
N PHE A 407 0.78 -6.46 -8.15
CA PHE A 407 1.72 -5.84 -9.11
C PHE A 407 1.44 -4.34 -9.31
N ALA A 408 0.16 -3.98 -9.49
CA ALA A 408 -0.23 -2.58 -9.71
C ALA A 408 -0.08 -1.74 -8.44
N ARG A 409 -0.49 -2.27 -7.28
CA ARG A 409 -0.31 -1.67 -5.95
C ARG A 409 1.17 -1.34 -5.72
N THR A 410 2.05 -2.32 -5.80
CA THR A 410 3.50 -2.16 -5.62
C THR A 410 4.08 -1.15 -6.61
N THR A 411 3.70 -1.24 -7.89
CA THR A 411 4.20 -0.33 -8.92
C THR A 411 3.80 1.11 -8.62
N ILE A 412 2.58 1.35 -8.14
CA ILE A 412 2.15 2.69 -7.71
C ILE A 412 2.94 3.17 -6.50
N MET A 413 3.15 2.33 -5.48
CA MET A 413 3.95 2.69 -4.30
C MET A 413 5.38 3.11 -4.69
N TYR A 414 6.01 2.34 -5.59
CA TYR A 414 7.32 2.66 -6.14
C TYR A 414 7.31 3.99 -6.92
N CYS A 415 6.32 4.22 -7.79
CA CYS A 415 6.20 5.47 -8.53
C CYS A 415 5.95 6.67 -7.60
N LEU A 416 5.18 6.51 -6.53
CA LEU A 416 4.98 7.54 -5.52
C LEU A 416 6.27 7.87 -4.78
N TRP A 417 7.12 6.88 -4.52
CA TRP A 417 8.47 7.16 -4.03
C TRP A 417 9.28 8.00 -5.02
N LYS A 418 9.28 7.63 -6.31
CA LYS A 418 10.03 8.34 -7.35
C LYS A 418 9.51 9.73 -7.69
N THR A 419 8.26 10.03 -7.35
CA THR A 419 7.64 11.35 -7.45
C THR A 419 7.57 12.10 -6.13
N GLN A 420 8.04 11.50 -5.03
CA GLN A 420 7.87 12.00 -3.67
C GLN A 420 6.40 12.31 -3.31
N GLY A 421 5.47 11.50 -3.83
CA GLY A 421 4.03 11.60 -3.59
C GLY A 421 3.28 12.53 -4.56
N ILE A 422 3.96 13.16 -5.51
CA ILE A 422 3.33 14.03 -6.50
C ILE A 422 2.62 13.18 -7.56
N VAL A 423 1.32 13.43 -7.76
CA VAL A 423 0.55 12.77 -8.83
C VAL A 423 0.10 13.78 -9.89
N PRO A 424 0.15 13.41 -11.18
CA PRO A 424 -0.47 14.19 -12.24
C PRO A 424 -1.99 13.96 -12.22
N MET A 425 -2.78 15.02 -12.40
CA MET A 425 -4.24 14.89 -12.49
C MET A 425 -4.76 14.53 -13.89
N ASP A 426 -3.90 14.69 -14.90
CA ASP A 426 -4.20 14.45 -16.31
C ASP A 426 -3.03 13.63 -16.89
N TRP A 427 -3.00 12.32 -16.61
CA TRP A 427 -1.89 11.47 -17.05
C TRP A 427 -1.81 11.41 -18.58
N GLN A 428 -0.60 11.53 -19.11
CA GLN A 428 -0.29 11.35 -20.52
C GLN A 428 0.83 10.33 -20.66
N LYS A 429 0.71 9.42 -21.62
CA LYS A 429 1.58 8.25 -21.75
C LYS A 429 3.07 8.59 -21.90
N ASP A 430 3.44 9.77 -22.40
CA ASP A 430 4.82 10.21 -22.59
C ASP A 430 5.29 11.20 -21.52
N LEU A 431 4.46 11.47 -20.49
CA LEU A 431 4.84 12.32 -19.37
C LEU A 431 5.84 11.59 -18.48
N ASN A 432 7.02 12.19 -18.32
CA ASN A 432 8.03 11.78 -17.37
C ASN A 432 7.96 12.77 -16.20
N LEU A 433 7.47 12.33 -15.05
CA LEU A 433 7.38 13.13 -13.83
C LEU A 433 8.26 12.48 -12.76
N GLY A 434 9.32 13.17 -12.35
CA GLY A 434 10.19 12.68 -11.29
C GLY A 434 10.44 13.74 -10.24
N ALA A 435 10.75 13.30 -9.03
CA ALA A 435 11.16 14.18 -7.95
C ALA A 435 12.24 13.53 -7.09
N ILE A 436 13.04 14.37 -6.45
CA ILE A 436 13.84 13.97 -5.31
C ILE A 436 13.62 14.93 -4.15
N ARG A 437 13.82 14.42 -2.93
CA ARG A 437 13.81 15.25 -1.73
C ARG A 437 15.18 15.87 -1.51
N THR A 438 15.20 17.16 -1.21
CA THR A 438 16.39 17.91 -0.80
C THR A 438 16.31 18.21 0.70
N SER A 439 17.31 18.90 1.25
CA SER A 439 17.31 19.33 2.65
C SER A 439 16.18 20.29 3.02
N ASN A 440 15.63 21.04 2.06
CA ASN A 440 14.65 22.11 2.27
C ASN A 440 13.38 21.99 1.40
N GLY A 441 13.24 20.93 0.62
CA GLY A 441 12.08 20.76 -0.25
C GLY A 441 12.26 19.67 -1.31
N LEU A 442 11.93 19.99 -2.56
CA LEU A 442 11.96 19.05 -3.69
C LEU A 442 12.63 19.65 -4.92
N LYS A 443 13.31 18.78 -5.67
CA LYS A 443 13.69 19.02 -7.06
C LYS A 443 12.88 18.13 -7.99
N ILE A 444 12.07 18.76 -8.84
CA ILE A 444 11.07 18.10 -9.67
C ILE A 444 11.43 18.32 -11.12
N THR A 445 11.30 17.27 -11.92
CA THR A 445 11.46 17.32 -13.37
C THR A 445 10.18 16.87 -14.05
N LEU A 446 9.83 17.57 -15.13
CA LEU A 446 8.80 17.14 -16.06
C LEU A 446 9.37 17.15 -17.48
N ALA A 447 9.18 16.08 -18.22
CA ALA A 447 9.53 16.01 -19.63
C ALA A 447 8.47 15.25 -20.43
N THR A 448 8.24 15.68 -21.66
CA THR A 448 7.25 15.08 -22.57
C THR A 448 7.69 15.36 -24.00
N ALA A 449 7.45 14.42 -24.91
CA ALA A 449 7.76 14.59 -26.32
C ALA A 449 6.71 15.50 -26.99
N ASP A 450 5.44 15.31 -26.64
CA ASP A 450 4.30 15.94 -27.31
C ASP A 450 3.83 17.24 -26.61
N GLY A 451 4.42 17.58 -25.47
CA GLY A 451 3.98 18.66 -24.61
C GLY A 451 2.84 18.22 -23.70
N TRP A 452 2.68 18.92 -22.58
CA TRP A 452 1.70 18.57 -21.55
C TRP A 452 1.19 19.82 -20.84
N LYS A 453 -0.11 19.86 -20.60
CA LYS A 453 -0.76 20.92 -19.83
C LYS A 453 -1.76 20.31 -18.88
N GLY A 454 -1.47 20.38 -17.60
CA GLY A 454 -2.31 19.76 -16.57
C GLY A 454 -2.00 20.30 -15.18
N GLN A 455 -2.28 19.48 -14.17
CA GLN A 455 -2.04 19.85 -12.78
C GLN A 455 -1.21 18.79 -12.07
N LEU A 456 -0.27 19.25 -11.24
CA LEU A 456 0.44 18.44 -10.26
C LEU A 456 -0.23 18.56 -8.91
N LYS A 457 -0.69 17.45 -8.37
CA LYS A 457 -1.24 17.36 -7.02
C LYS A 457 -0.15 16.83 -6.10
N PHE A 458 0.23 17.65 -5.14
CA PHE A 458 1.17 17.27 -4.09
C PHE A 458 0.43 16.53 -3.00
N ASP A 459 1.14 15.62 -2.35
CA ASP A 459 0.57 14.86 -1.26
C ASP A 459 0.31 15.73 -0.03
N GLU A 460 -0.60 15.30 0.82
CA GLU A 460 -0.88 15.90 2.11
C GLU A 460 -0.65 14.86 3.22
N GLN A 461 -0.68 15.30 4.48
CA GLN A 461 -0.60 14.40 5.62
C GLN A 461 -1.90 13.58 5.75
N ARG A 462 -2.14 12.63 4.85
CA ARG A 462 -3.37 11.80 4.75
C ARG A 462 -3.72 11.14 6.07
N HIS A 463 -2.74 10.66 6.82
CA HIS A 463 -2.92 10.10 8.16
C HIS A 463 -3.71 11.07 9.04
N LYS A 464 -3.41 12.38 8.96
CA LYS A 464 -4.08 13.43 9.71
C LYS A 464 -5.34 13.98 9.02
N THR A 465 -5.27 14.24 7.72
CA THR A 465 -6.34 14.96 6.99
C THR A 465 -7.49 14.06 6.54
N LYS A 466 -7.23 12.76 6.33
CA LYS A 466 -8.22 11.78 5.87
C LYS A 466 -8.55 10.76 6.96
N MET A 467 -7.54 10.25 7.65
CA MET A 467 -7.70 9.14 8.60
C MET A 467 -7.82 9.54 10.07
N ASN A 468 -7.46 10.78 10.41
CA ASN A 468 -7.38 11.29 11.78
C ASN A 468 -6.50 10.43 12.73
N TYR A 469 -5.49 9.76 12.20
CA TYR A 469 -4.50 9.06 13.00
C TYR A 469 -3.69 10.03 13.85
N PRO A 470 -3.30 9.62 15.08
CA PRO A 470 -2.49 10.44 15.96
C PRO A 470 -1.03 10.56 15.52
N ALA A 471 -0.54 9.62 14.70
CA ALA A 471 0.80 9.59 14.12
C ALA A 471 0.81 8.81 12.80
N ASP A 472 1.80 9.08 11.95
CA ASP A 472 2.08 8.23 10.79
C ASP A 472 3.06 7.10 11.17
N TYR A 473 2.63 5.86 10.97
CA TYR A 473 3.38 4.65 11.30
C TYR A 473 3.30 3.65 10.16
N PRO A 474 4.37 2.88 9.88
CA PRO A 474 4.35 1.88 8.82
C PRO A 474 3.35 0.78 9.17
N ARG A 475 2.59 0.32 8.18
CA ARG A 475 1.52 -0.68 8.35
C ARG A 475 1.20 -1.38 7.03
N ILE A 476 0.58 -2.56 7.10
CA ILE A 476 0.16 -3.32 5.91
C ILE A 476 -0.86 -2.49 5.11
N ASN A 477 -0.81 -2.58 3.78
CA ASN A 477 -1.71 -1.86 2.85
C ASN A 477 -1.65 -0.33 2.93
N GLN A 478 -0.55 0.24 3.45
CA GLN A 478 -0.31 1.68 3.45
C GLN A 478 0.28 2.16 2.12
N PHE A 479 -0.25 3.29 1.61
CA PHE A 479 0.48 4.15 0.69
C PHE A 479 1.29 5.17 1.50
N GLN A 480 2.61 5.20 1.33
CA GLN A 480 3.48 6.03 2.17
C GLN A 480 3.30 7.53 1.87
N GLU A 481 3.51 8.34 2.89
CA GLU A 481 3.62 9.80 2.77
C GLU A 481 5.10 10.17 2.60
N TRP A 482 5.51 10.52 1.38
CA TRP A 482 6.91 10.84 1.07
C TRP A 482 7.28 12.29 1.36
N PHE A 483 6.73 13.22 0.57
CA PHE A 483 6.79 14.65 0.83
C PHE A 483 5.36 15.18 0.88
N THR A 484 4.96 15.73 2.03
CA THR A 484 3.61 16.25 2.24
C THR A 484 3.64 17.76 2.39
N VAL A 485 2.67 18.43 1.75
CA VAL A 485 2.47 19.87 1.92
C VAL A 485 1.50 20.13 3.08
N ASP A 486 1.80 21.16 3.88
CA ASP A 486 0.90 21.66 4.91
C ASP A 486 -0.02 22.73 4.31
N SER A 487 -1.34 22.50 4.43
CA SER A 487 -2.37 23.41 3.93
C SER A 487 -2.24 24.86 4.43
N ASN A 488 -1.62 25.08 5.59
CA ASN A 488 -1.45 26.39 6.22
C ASN A 488 -0.13 27.09 5.85
N LYS A 489 0.81 26.37 5.20
CA LYS A 489 2.10 26.91 4.79
C LYS A 489 2.08 27.48 3.38
N LYS A 490 3.10 28.27 3.05
CA LYS A 490 3.42 28.72 1.70
C LYS A 490 4.73 28.09 1.25
N TYR A 491 4.84 27.91 -0.04
CA TYR A 491 5.97 27.29 -0.71
C TYR A 491 6.41 28.20 -1.86
N SER A 492 7.71 28.30 -2.06
CA SER A 492 8.31 28.93 -3.22
C SER A 492 8.55 27.86 -4.27
N ILE A 493 8.02 28.06 -5.48
CA ILE A 493 8.32 27.22 -6.64
C ILE A 493 9.10 28.05 -7.65
N LYS A 494 10.37 27.69 -7.86
CA LYS A 494 11.23 28.29 -8.86
C LYS A 494 11.27 27.42 -10.10
N ASN A 495 10.87 27.98 -11.24
CA ASN A 495 11.19 27.42 -12.54
C ASN A 495 12.65 27.78 -12.87
N VAL A 496 13.53 26.79 -12.93
CA VAL A 496 14.97 27.02 -13.07
C VAL A 496 15.31 27.52 -14.48
N ASN A 497 14.59 27.10 -15.51
CA ASN A 497 14.80 27.53 -16.91
C ASN A 497 14.59 29.04 -17.09
N THR A 498 13.57 29.57 -16.41
CA THR A 498 13.14 30.98 -16.56
C THR A 498 13.54 31.86 -15.37
N ASN A 499 14.05 31.27 -14.29
CA ASN A 499 14.23 31.89 -12.97
C ASN A 499 12.96 32.51 -12.37
N LYS A 500 11.77 32.17 -12.91
CA LYS A 500 10.50 32.67 -12.38
C LYS A 500 10.16 31.97 -11.07
N ILE A 501 9.91 32.74 -10.02
CA ILE A 501 9.48 32.26 -8.72
C ILE A 501 7.99 32.52 -8.54
N SER A 502 7.27 31.51 -8.03
CA SER A 502 5.85 31.60 -7.69
C SER A 502 5.65 31.20 -6.24
N MET A 503 4.96 32.03 -5.47
CA MET A 503 4.53 31.69 -4.11
C MET A 503 3.18 30.97 -4.16
N VAL A 504 3.10 29.78 -3.60
CA VAL A 504 1.92 28.92 -3.67
C VAL A 504 1.60 28.38 -2.28
N SER A 505 0.33 28.42 -1.85
CA SER A 505 -0.05 27.80 -0.58
C SER A 505 -0.06 26.27 -0.68
N GLY A 506 0.22 25.57 0.42
CA GLY A 506 0.11 24.11 0.45
C GLY A 506 -1.30 23.64 0.10
N LYS A 507 -2.34 24.38 0.51
CA LYS A 507 -3.74 24.12 0.12
C LYS A 507 -3.96 24.14 -1.39
N LYS A 508 -3.22 24.98 -2.13
CA LYS A 508 -3.30 25.01 -3.60
C LYS A 508 -2.52 23.86 -4.22
N LEU A 509 -1.37 23.50 -3.64
CA LEU A 509 -0.58 22.35 -4.09
C LEU A 509 -1.31 21.01 -3.89
N SER A 510 -2.00 20.82 -2.77
CA SER A 510 -2.76 19.59 -2.49
C SER A 510 -4.05 19.45 -3.31
N LYS A 511 -4.52 20.54 -3.93
CA LYS A 511 -5.67 20.55 -4.84
C LYS A 511 -5.30 20.44 -6.33
N GLY A 512 -4.03 20.62 -6.67
CA GLY A 512 -3.57 20.70 -8.05
C GLY A 512 -2.99 22.08 -8.38
N TRP A 513 -1.70 22.09 -8.72
CA TRP A 513 -0.99 23.26 -9.24
C TRP A 513 -0.79 23.12 -10.74
N LYS A 514 -1.23 24.13 -11.50
CA LYS A 514 -1.18 24.12 -12.97
C LYS A 514 0.26 24.21 -13.46
N VAL A 515 0.59 23.33 -14.41
CA VAL A 515 1.90 23.25 -15.06
C VAL A 515 1.70 23.06 -16.56
N GLU A 516 2.60 23.66 -17.33
CA GLU A 516 2.67 23.51 -18.78
C GLU A 516 4.13 23.20 -19.16
N VAL A 517 4.31 22.18 -19.98
CA VAL A 517 5.59 21.72 -20.52
C VAL A 517 5.46 21.74 -22.03
N LYS A 518 6.38 22.41 -22.73
CA LYS A 518 6.35 22.43 -24.19
C LYS A 518 6.87 21.12 -24.78
N PRO A 519 6.50 20.78 -26.03
CA PRO A 519 7.04 19.62 -26.72
C PRO A 519 8.58 19.62 -26.72
N GLY A 520 9.19 18.53 -26.25
CA GLY A 520 10.65 18.36 -26.16
C GLY A 520 11.34 19.19 -25.08
N GLU A 521 10.61 19.96 -24.26
CA GLU A 521 11.18 20.71 -23.14
C GLU A 521 11.32 19.80 -21.91
N ILE A 522 12.43 19.98 -21.17
CA ILE A 522 12.55 19.50 -19.79
C ILE A 522 12.33 20.69 -18.87
N LEU A 523 11.26 20.62 -18.08
CA LEU A 523 10.94 21.60 -17.06
C LEU A 523 11.58 21.20 -15.72
N TYR A 524 12.46 22.05 -15.22
CA TYR A 524 13.10 21.90 -13.92
C TYR A 524 12.45 22.84 -12.89
N LEU A 525 11.94 22.28 -11.81
CA LEU A 525 11.28 23.00 -10.74
C LEU A 525 11.94 22.72 -9.40
N GLU A 526 12.17 23.77 -8.63
CA GLU A 526 12.63 23.69 -7.24
C GLU A 526 11.50 24.19 -6.34
N LEU A 527 11.01 23.32 -5.45
CA LEU A 527 10.03 23.67 -4.44
C LEU A 527 10.73 23.75 -3.09
N ILE A 528 10.56 24.87 -2.39
CA ILE A 528 11.15 25.12 -1.07
C ILE A 528 10.01 25.48 -0.11
N ASP A 529 10.00 24.88 1.07
CA ASP A 529 9.16 25.35 2.17
C ASP A 529 9.66 26.72 2.62
N THR A 530 8.86 27.76 2.36
CA THR A 530 9.19 29.09 2.85
C THR A 530 8.71 29.16 4.28
N ASN A 531 9.58 28.80 5.22
CA ASN A 531 9.32 29.01 6.64
C ASN A 531 8.84 30.46 6.87
N PRO A 532 7.81 30.68 7.70
CA PRO A 532 7.68 31.90 8.47
C PRO A 532 8.86 32.07 9.42
#